data_AF-A0A2N2EIC5-F1
#
_entry.id   AF-A0A2N2EIC5-F1
#
_cell.length_a   1.000
_cell.length_b   1.000
_cell.length_c   1.000
_cell.angle_alpha   90.00
_cell.angle_beta   90.00
_cell.angle_gamma   90.00
#
_symmetry.space_group_name_H-M   'P 1'
#
loop_
_entity.id
_entity.type
_entity.pdbx_description
1 polymer ?
#
loop_
_entity_poly.entity_id
_entity_poly.type
_entity_poly.pdbx_seq_one_letter_code
_entity_poly.pdbx_strand_id
1 'polypeptide(L)'
;MFKWTQYVILKKEAHLFDSKLYILKAFIAVITAYTIAIQFEFVSKDMISVLFGLLLTLEPVTITGIRSGLKQIYATLLGALCTAIIISILGINLWTIALSICATLFLCLKINWREVSPVAIFTSIYMTQYIQLAADGSPSVLLTFQLRILALGVGVFIAIFYNFIFSLFSYKKMERKRIAFIFNSLAIHLKKVQEGIVNHSSQTLIQERNNLPQTFNGIDWLCSLIKDKEKEAAYMNKLHIKNNYLNLVNLEKNLLSIRTITHLIYDSTYILNNESLSLIDQEVFVSNSEQLIKSLLGFSEYFENANNNLIIFTEKYNPPQVDNHNQYTSRLWANFTQINDVLKTMSEEL
;
A
#
# COMPACT_ATOMS: atom_id res chain seq x y z
N MET A 1 -19.85 -30.88 7.52
CA MET A 1 -20.48 -29.67 6.94
C MET A 1 -19.45 -28.56 6.94
N PHE A 2 -18.81 -28.31 5.80
CA PHE A 2 -17.64 -27.43 5.66
C PHE A 2 -17.96 -25.97 6.05
N LYS A 3 -17.16 -25.37 6.93
CA LYS A 3 -17.19 -23.94 7.31
C LYS A 3 -16.70 -23.05 6.15
N TRP A 4 -17.41 -23.00 5.04
CA TRP A 4 -17.12 -22.10 3.92
C TRP A 4 -17.35 -20.63 4.26
N THR A 5 -18.22 -20.35 5.21
CA THR A 5 -18.64 -18.97 5.55
C THR A 5 -17.51 -18.14 6.17
N GLN A 6 -16.53 -18.74 6.85
CA GLN A 6 -15.36 -18.01 7.37
C GLN A 6 -14.34 -17.64 6.27
N TYR A 7 -14.35 -18.29 5.11
CA TYR A 7 -13.46 -17.97 3.99
C TYR A 7 -14.00 -16.88 3.06
N VAL A 8 -15.32 -16.65 3.06
CA VAL A 8 -15.97 -15.61 2.24
C VAL A 8 -15.97 -14.24 2.92
N ILE A 9 -15.75 -14.20 4.23
CA ILE A 9 -15.69 -12.95 5.00
C ILE A 9 -14.34 -12.29 4.77
N LEU A 10 -14.35 -11.10 4.16
CA LEU A 10 -13.19 -10.21 4.04
C LEU A 10 -12.51 -10.05 5.40
N LYS A 11 -11.18 -10.20 5.45
CA LYS A 11 -10.39 -9.94 6.68
C LYS A 11 -10.72 -8.55 7.23
N LYS A 12 -10.61 -8.35 8.55
CA LYS A 12 -10.82 -7.03 9.20
C LYS A 12 -10.04 -5.90 8.50
N GLU A 13 -8.82 -6.20 8.04
CA GLU A 13 -8.00 -5.35 7.17
C GLU A 13 -8.78 -4.84 5.95
N ALA A 14 -9.41 -5.73 5.18
CA ALA A 14 -10.19 -5.38 4.01
C ALA A 14 -11.47 -4.58 4.34
N HIS A 15 -12.08 -4.78 5.51
CA HIS A 15 -13.20 -3.93 5.94
C HIS A 15 -12.76 -2.49 6.24
N LEU A 16 -11.56 -2.31 6.81
CA LEU A 16 -10.96 -0.99 7.08
C LEU A 16 -10.46 -0.29 5.80
N PHE A 17 -10.28 -1.03 4.70
CA PHE A 17 -9.84 -0.49 3.39
C PHE A 17 -10.98 -0.02 2.47
N ASP A 18 -12.22 0.11 2.98
CA ASP A 18 -13.40 0.42 2.17
C ASP A 18 -13.49 -0.50 0.93
N SER A 19 -13.07 -1.77 1.08
CA SER A 19 -12.96 -2.71 -0.04
C SER A 19 -14.26 -2.87 -0.83
N LYS A 20 -15.42 -2.68 -0.18
CA LYS A 20 -16.73 -2.67 -0.86
C LYS A 20 -16.84 -1.56 -1.91
N LEU A 21 -16.41 -0.34 -1.56
CA LEU A 21 -16.43 0.81 -2.47
C LEU A 21 -15.39 0.65 -3.59
N TYR A 22 -14.22 0.09 -3.28
CA TYR A 22 -13.22 -0.22 -4.30
C TYR A 22 -13.68 -1.33 -5.27
N ILE A 23 -14.31 -2.39 -4.77
CA ILE A 23 -14.88 -3.45 -5.62
C ILE A 23 -15.99 -2.87 -6.49
N LEU A 24 -16.87 -2.03 -5.93
CA LEU A 24 -17.91 -1.34 -6.70
C LEU A 24 -17.32 -0.43 -7.79
N LYS A 25 -16.27 0.33 -7.46
CA LYS A 25 -15.51 1.14 -8.42
C LYS A 25 -14.99 0.29 -9.56
N ALA A 26 -14.30 -0.80 -9.25
CA ALA A 26 -13.73 -1.70 -10.24
C ALA A 26 -14.83 -2.32 -11.12
N PHE A 27 -15.94 -2.73 -10.53
CA PHE A 27 -17.07 -3.29 -11.24
C PHE A 27 -17.68 -2.28 -12.24
N ILE A 28 -17.99 -1.07 -11.79
CA ILE A 28 -18.57 -0.02 -12.65
C ILE A 28 -17.57 0.40 -13.73
N ALA A 29 -16.29 0.53 -13.39
CA ALA A 29 -15.24 0.86 -14.34
C ALA A 29 -15.07 -0.20 -15.43
N VAL A 30 -15.08 -1.49 -15.06
CA VAL A 30 -14.99 -2.62 -15.99
C VAL A 30 -16.20 -2.67 -16.92
N ILE A 31 -17.42 -2.51 -16.39
CA ILE A 31 -18.64 -2.44 -17.23
C ILE A 31 -18.53 -1.30 -18.22
N THR A 32 -18.15 -0.12 -17.75
CA THR A 32 -18.03 1.07 -18.60
C THR A 32 -16.97 0.87 -19.68
N ALA A 33 -15.79 0.34 -19.32
CA ALA A 33 -14.72 0.05 -20.25
C ALA A 33 -15.15 -0.96 -21.32
N TYR A 34 -15.83 -2.02 -20.91
CA TYR A 34 -16.34 -3.03 -21.82
C TYR A 34 -17.39 -2.46 -22.79
N THR A 35 -18.36 -1.71 -22.29
CA THR A 35 -19.41 -1.09 -23.12
C THR A 35 -18.84 -0.07 -24.11
N ILE A 36 -17.91 0.78 -23.66
CA ILE A 36 -17.26 1.77 -24.52
C ILE A 36 -16.40 1.05 -25.58
N ALA A 37 -15.60 0.06 -25.18
CA ALA A 37 -14.69 -0.64 -26.08
C ALA A 37 -15.42 -1.40 -27.20
N ILE A 38 -16.61 -1.95 -26.96
CA ILE A 38 -17.41 -2.61 -28.01
C ILE A 38 -17.88 -1.63 -29.09
N GLN A 39 -18.11 -0.36 -28.74
CA GLN A 39 -18.58 0.64 -29.70
C GLN A 39 -17.48 1.07 -30.69
N PHE A 40 -16.21 0.85 -30.36
CA PHE A 40 -15.07 1.19 -31.22
C PHE A 40 -14.51 -0.07 -31.88
N GLU A 41 -14.67 -0.20 -33.20
CA GLU A 41 -14.26 -1.37 -33.98
C GLU A 41 -12.77 -1.72 -33.83
N PHE A 42 -11.89 -0.72 -33.69
CA PHE A 42 -10.46 -0.94 -33.48
C PHE A 42 -10.15 -1.45 -32.07
N VAL A 43 -10.86 -0.96 -31.06
CA VAL A 43 -10.57 -1.27 -29.65
C VAL A 43 -11.17 -2.62 -29.27
N SER A 44 -12.33 -2.98 -29.83
CA SER A 44 -13.01 -4.25 -29.57
C SER A 44 -12.16 -5.47 -29.97
N LYS A 45 -11.25 -5.31 -30.94
CA LYS A 45 -10.29 -6.36 -31.36
C LYS A 45 -9.27 -6.74 -30.29
N ASP A 46 -9.04 -5.88 -29.28
CA ASP A 46 -8.13 -6.14 -28.17
C ASP A 46 -8.73 -5.77 -26.81
N MET A 47 -9.90 -6.35 -26.51
CA MET A 47 -10.60 -6.16 -25.24
C MET A 47 -9.75 -6.55 -24.03
N ILE A 48 -8.87 -7.56 -24.18
CA ILE A 48 -8.00 -8.01 -23.09
C ILE A 48 -7.06 -6.88 -22.67
N SER A 49 -6.41 -6.18 -23.61
CA SER A 49 -5.55 -5.05 -23.28
C SER A 49 -6.31 -3.88 -22.65
N VAL A 50 -7.56 -3.63 -23.06
CA VAL A 50 -8.41 -2.60 -22.43
C VAL A 50 -8.63 -2.92 -20.95
N LEU A 51 -9.14 -4.12 -20.66
CA LEU A 51 -9.48 -4.53 -19.30
C LEU A 51 -8.21 -4.68 -18.43
N PHE A 52 -7.13 -5.18 -19.01
CA PHE A 52 -5.86 -5.32 -18.31
C PHE A 52 -5.24 -3.97 -17.96
N GLY A 53 -5.18 -3.04 -18.93
CA GLY A 53 -4.70 -1.67 -18.69
C GLY A 53 -5.57 -0.91 -17.67
N LEU A 54 -6.88 -1.11 -17.73
CA LEU A 54 -7.82 -0.58 -16.74
C LEU A 54 -7.48 -1.08 -15.32
N LEU A 55 -7.41 -2.41 -15.13
CA LEU A 55 -7.21 -3.01 -13.82
C LEU A 55 -5.87 -2.65 -13.17
N LEU A 56 -4.80 -2.57 -13.97
CA LEU A 56 -3.47 -2.21 -13.48
C LEU A 56 -3.35 -0.71 -13.14
N THR A 57 -4.20 0.13 -13.74
CA THR A 57 -4.21 1.59 -13.50
C THR A 57 -5.24 2.01 -12.47
N LEU A 58 -6.09 1.07 -12.03
CA LEU A 58 -7.12 1.32 -11.04
C LEU A 58 -6.48 1.43 -9.66
N GLU A 59 -6.37 2.65 -9.17
CA GLU A 59 -5.68 2.96 -7.92
C GLU A 59 -6.60 3.76 -6.99
N PRO A 60 -6.35 3.74 -5.67
CA PRO A 60 -7.15 4.53 -4.74
C PRO A 60 -6.92 6.03 -4.86
N VAL A 61 -5.79 6.48 -5.44
CA VAL A 61 -5.43 7.89 -5.58
C VAL A 61 -5.28 8.26 -7.05
N THR A 62 -5.75 9.45 -7.43
CA THR A 62 -5.81 9.88 -8.83
C THR A 62 -4.42 10.14 -9.40
N ILE A 63 -3.55 10.83 -8.67
CA ILE A 63 -2.22 11.19 -9.18
C ILE A 63 -1.31 9.98 -9.38
N THR A 64 -1.39 9.01 -8.47
CA THR A 64 -0.65 7.75 -8.57
C THR A 64 -1.19 6.93 -9.74
N GLY A 65 -2.51 6.87 -9.91
CA GLY A 65 -3.16 6.25 -11.06
C GLY A 65 -2.76 6.87 -12.40
N ILE A 66 -2.66 8.20 -12.51
CA ILE A 66 -2.19 8.88 -13.73
C ILE A 66 -0.72 8.50 -14.00
N ARG A 67 0.15 8.60 -12.99
CA ARG A 67 1.57 8.29 -13.15
C ARG A 67 1.78 6.82 -13.53
N SER A 68 1.04 5.92 -12.89
CA SER A 68 1.03 4.47 -13.18
C SER A 68 0.57 4.21 -14.61
N GLY A 69 -0.55 4.80 -15.02
CA GLY A 69 -1.09 4.68 -16.38
C GLY A 69 -0.11 5.16 -17.45
N LEU A 70 0.56 6.30 -17.23
CA LEU A 70 1.58 6.79 -18.15
C LEU A 70 2.79 5.85 -18.22
N LYS A 71 3.31 5.38 -17.08
CA LYS A 71 4.39 4.39 -17.05
C LYS A 71 4.01 3.12 -17.80
N GLN A 72 2.76 2.67 -17.69
CA GLN A 72 2.27 1.49 -18.42
C GLN A 72 2.26 1.71 -19.94
N ILE A 73 1.80 2.87 -20.41
CA ILE A 73 1.84 3.21 -21.85
C ILE A 73 3.30 3.21 -22.35
N TYR A 74 4.23 3.82 -21.60
CA TYR A 74 5.65 3.81 -21.98
C TYR A 74 6.24 2.40 -21.97
N ALA A 75 5.88 1.56 -20.99
CA ALA A 75 6.33 0.18 -20.91
C ALA A 75 5.79 -0.68 -22.07
N THR A 76 4.52 -0.48 -22.46
CA THR A 76 3.92 -1.11 -23.64
C THR A 76 4.62 -0.67 -24.92
N LEU A 77 4.89 0.63 -25.08
CA LEU A 77 5.62 1.16 -26.23
C LEU A 77 7.00 0.51 -26.34
N LEU A 78 7.72 0.43 -25.22
CA LEU A 78 9.04 -0.17 -25.13
C LEU A 78 9.02 -1.65 -25.53
N GLY A 79 8.10 -2.42 -24.95
CA GLY A 79 7.91 -3.83 -25.28
C GLY A 79 7.61 -4.01 -26.75
N ALA A 80 6.65 -3.24 -27.28
CA ALA A 80 6.26 -3.33 -28.69
C ALA A 80 7.41 -2.97 -29.65
N LEU A 81 8.18 -1.93 -29.36
CA LEU A 81 9.34 -1.54 -30.17
C LEU A 81 10.41 -2.64 -30.17
N CYS A 82 10.75 -3.18 -29.00
CA CYS A 82 11.74 -4.26 -28.89
C CYS A 82 11.32 -5.48 -29.71
N THR A 83 10.05 -5.90 -29.55
CA THR A 83 9.51 -7.05 -30.30
C THR A 83 9.42 -6.78 -31.79
N ALA A 84 8.97 -5.58 -32.20
CA ALA A 84 8.84 -5.24 -33.62
C ALA A 84 10.20 -5.28 -34.35
N ILE A 85 11.26 -4.75 -33.72
CA ILE A 85 12.62 -4.79 -34.27
C ILE A 85 13.08 -6.24 -34.44
N ILE A 86 12.91 -7.07 -33.41
CA ILE A 86 13.37 -8.48 -33.45
C ILE A 86 12.60 -9.29 -34.50
N ILE A 87 11.28 -9.15 -34.56
CA ILE A 87 10.44 -9.82 -35.57
C ILE A 87 10.80 -9.35 -36.97
N SER A 88 11.08 -8.05 -37.18
CA SER A 88 11.41 -7.52 -38.51
C SER A 88 12.69 -8.10 -39.10
N ILE A 89 13.66 -8.48 -38.25
CA ILE A 89 14.96 -9.01 -38.68
C ILE A 89 14.92 -10.54 -38.81
N LEU A 90 14.32 -11.23 -37.85
CA LEU A 90 14.44 -12.69 -37.69
C LEU A 90 13.14 -13.46 -38.03
N GLY A 91 12.05 -12.75 -38.31
CA GLY A 91 10.73 -13.33 -38.53
C GLY A 91 10.06 -13.86 -37.25
N ILE A 92 8.95 -14.56 -37.42
CA ILE A 92 8.17 -15.13 -36.32
C ILE A 92 8.57 -16.60 -36.15
N ASN A 93 9.31 -16.91 -35.09
CA ASN A 93 9.68 -18.28 -34.72
C ASN A 93 9.84 -18.39 -33.18
N LEU A 94 10.03 -19.61 -32.68
CA LEU A 94 10.15 -19.86 -31.23
C LEU A 94 11.31 -19.06 -30.60
N TRP A 95 12.44 -18.96 -31.31
CA TRP A 95 13.62 -18.25 -30.84
C TRP A 95 13.40 -16.75 -30.78
N THR A 96 12.68 -16.17 -31.74
CA THR A 96 12.39 -14.73 -31.76
C THR A 96 11.39 -14.34 -30.70
N ILE A 97 10.43 -15.22 -30.38
CA ILE A 97 9.54 -15.05 -29.21
C ILE A 97 10.36 -14.98 -27.93
N ALA A 98 11.20 -15.99 -27.68
CA ALA A 98 12.02 -16.06 -26.48
C ALA A 98 12.99 -14.86 -26.39
N LEU A 99 13.65 -14.52 -27.49
CA LEU A 99 14.57 -13.39 -27.58
C LEU A 99 13.85 -12.06 -27.30
N SER A 100 12.64 -11.86 -27.84
CA SER A 100 11.85 -10.65 -27.63
C SER A 100 11.46 -10.46 -26.16
N ILE A 101 11.03 -11.53 -25.50
CA ILE A 101 10.67 -11.51 -24.08
C ILE A 101 11.91 -11.23 -23.22
N CYS A 102 13.02 -11.94 -23.47
CA CYS A 102 14.27 -11.76 -22.75
C CYS A 102 14.84 -10.34 -22.93
N ALA A 103 14.83 -9.82 -24.17
CA ALA A 103 15.29 -8.47 -24.46
C ALA A 103 14.43 -7.40 -23.78
N THR A 104 13.10 -7.58 -23.83
CA THR A 104 12.15 -6.68 -23.14
C THR A 104 12.37 -6.69 -21.63
N LEU A 105 12.54 -7.87 -21.03
CA LEU A 105 12.82 -8.02 -19.61
C LEU A 105 14.15 -7.37 -19.23
N PHE A 106 15.21 -7.62 -20.00
CA PHE A 106 16.52 -7.01 -19.79
C PHE A 106 16.44 -5.48 -19.82
N LEU A 107 15.71 -4.91 -20.79
CA LEU A 107 15.54 -3.47 -20.89
C LEU A 107 14.76 -2.89 -19.71
N CYS A 108 13.68 -3.57 -19.29
CA CYS A 108 12.90 -3.16 -18.12
C CYS A 108 13.75 -3.17 -16.84
N LEU A 109 14.60 -4.19 -16.65
CA LEU A 109 15.52 -4.28 -15.52
C LEU A 109 16.58 -3.17 -15.58
N LYS A 110 17.14 -2.90 -16.75
CA LYS A 110 18.14 -1.84 -16.96
C LYS A 110 17.61 -0.44 -16.63
N ILE A 111 16.33 -0.18 -16.88
CA ILE A 111 15.67 1.12 -16.61
C ILE A 111 15.05 1.15 -15.19
N ASN A 112 15.19 0.08 -14.40
CA ASN A 112 14.58 -0.08 -13.07
C ASN A 112 13.04 0.03 -13.10
N TRP A 113 12.41 -0.50 -14.15
CA TRP A 113 10.95 -0.51 -14.36
C TRP A 113 10.32 -1.85 -13.98
N ARG A 114 10.71 -2.37 -12.81
CA ARG A 114 10.23 -3.68 -12.33
C ARG A 114 8.72 -3.74 -12.12
N GLU A 115 8.11 -2.63 -11.73
CA GLU A 115 6.66 -2.55 -11.46
C GLU A 115 5.81 -2.71 -12.74
N VAL A 116 6.30 -2.21 -13.88
CA VAL A 116 5.56 -2.21 -15.16
C VAL A 116 6.08 -3.27 -16.15
N SER A 117 7.11 -4.03 -15.76
CA SER A 117 7.66 -5.10 -16.60
C SER A 117 6.63 -6.16 -17.01
N PRO A 118 5.64 -6.57 -16.17
CA PRO A 118 4.62 -7.53 -16.60
C PRO A 118 3.82 -7.04 -17.81
N VAL A 119 3.53 -5.73 -17.88
CA VAL A 119 2.81 -5.12 -19.00
C VAL A 119 3.64 -5.18 -20.28
N ALA A 120 4.92 -4.78 -20.21
CA ALA A 120 5.83 -4.84 -21.35
C ALA A 120 6.04 -6.27 -21.87
N ILE A 121 6.18 -7.25 -20.97
CA ILE A 121 6.31 -8.66 -21.31
C ILE A 121 5.02 -9.18 -21.97
N PHE A 122 3.87 -8.87 -21.39
CA PHE A 122 2.58 -9.19 -22.00
C PHE A 122 2.47 -8.55 -23.40
N THR A 123 3.03 -7.34 -23.55
CA THR A 123 3.17 -6.69 -24.86
C THR A 123 3.95 -7.51 -25.86
N SER A 124 5.14 -7.95 -25.47
CA SER A 124 5.99 -8.79 -26.32
C SER A 124 5.32 -10.12 -26.67
N ILE A 125 4.67 -10.78 -25.71
CA ILE A 125 3.99 -12.06 -25.95
C ILE A 125 2.89 -11.88 -27.00
N TYR A 126 1.99 -10.93 -26.79
CA TYR A 126 0.85 -10.80 -27.69
C TYR A 126 1.24 -10.25 -29.08
N MET A 127 2.26 -9.38 -29.18
CA MET A 127 2.81 -8.98 -30.48
C MET A 127 3.42 -10.14 -31.28
N THR A 128 3.79 -11.25 -30.63
CA THR A 128 4.30 -12.44 -31.31
C THR A 128 3.24 -13.51 -31.58
N GLN A 129 2.20 -13.59 -30.74
CA GLN A 129 1.19 -14.67 -30.77
C GLN A 129 -0.12 -14.25 -31.45
N TYR A 130 -0.49 -12.97 -31.35
CA TYR A 130 -1.77 -12.43 -31.84
C TYR A 130 -1.54 -11.34 -32.88
N ILE A 131 -0.70 -11.63 -33.87
CA ILE A 131 -0.44 -10.70 -34.97
C ILE A 131 -1.69 -10.54 -35.82
N GLN A 132 -2.07 -9.29 -36.01
CA GLN A 132 -3.24 -8.89 -36.79
C GLN A 132 -2.90 -8.90 -38.27
N LEU A 133 -3.86 -9.34 -39.08
CA LEU A 133 -3.73 -9.37 -40.54
C LEU A 133 -4.13 -8.01 -41.12
N ALA A 134 -3.35 -7.50 -42.07
CA ALA A 134 -3.70 -6.34 -42.87
C ALA A 134 -4.78 -6.68 -43.91
N ALA A 135 -5.30 -5.66 -44.59
CA ALA A 135 -6.36 -5.80 -45.60
C ALA A 135 -5.95 -6.70 -46.79
N ASP A 136 -4.65 -6.89 -47.01
CA ASP A 136 -4.07 -7.79 -48.00
C ASP A 136 -3.85 -9.22 -47.47
N GLY A 137 -4.24 -9.50 -46.23
CA GLY A 137 -4.05 -10.79 -45.55
C GLY A 137 -2.64 -11.03 -45.01
N SER A 138 -1.73 -10.05 -45.12
CA SER A 138 -0.37 -10.17 -44.59
C SER A 138 -0.30 -9.86 -43.09
N PRO A 139 0.57 -10.55 -42.32
CA PRO A 139 0.76 -10.24 -40.89
C PRO A 139 1.35 -8.82 -40.72
N SER A 140 0.61 -7.92 -40.08
CA SER A 140 1.02 -6.54 -39.86
C SER A 140 1.38 -6.27 -38.40
N VAL A 141 2.69 -6.19 -38.16
CA VAL A 141 3.26 -5.82 -36.85
C VAL A 141 2.84 -4.39 -36.46
N LEU A 142 2.80 -3.47 -37.43
CA LEU A 142 2.44 -2.07 -37.19
C LEU A 142 0.97 -1.91 -36.78
N LEU A 143 0.06 -2.63 -37.44
CA LEU A 143 -1.35 -2.62 -37.09
C LEU A 143 -1.57 -3.18 -35.68
N THR A 144 -0.92 -4.30 -35.37
CA THR A 144 -0.96 -4.94 -34.04
C THR A 144 -0.46 -3.98 -32.95
N PHE A 145 0.61 -3.24 -33.22
CA PHE A 145 1.13 -2.21 -32.33
C PHE A 145 0.12 -1.08 -32.07
N GLN A 146 -0.46 -0.51 -33.12
CA GLN A 146 -1.41 0.60 -33.00
C GLN A 146 -2.66 0.19 -32.21
N LEU A 147 -3.22 -0.98 -32.53
CA LEU A 147 -4.39 -1.52 -31.85
C LEU A 147 -4.12 -1.65 -30.34
N ARG A 148 -2.94 -2.13 -29.97
CA ARG A 148 -2.61 -2.33 -28.58
C ARG A 148 -2.43 -1.04 -27.80
N ILE A 149 -1.71 -0.08 -28.37
CA ILE A 149 -1.50 1.22 -27.73
C ILE A 149 -2.84 1.93 -27.55
N LEU A 150 -3.73 1.85 -28.54
CA LEU A 150 -5.08 2.39 -28.43
C LEU A 150 -5.91 1.65 -27.37
N ALA A 151 -5.94 0.32 -27.40
CA ALA A 151 -6.71 -0.48 -26.45
C ALA A 151 -6.25 -0.27 -25.00
N LEU A 152 -4.94 -0.35 -24.75
CA LEU A 152 -4.38 -0.07 -23.43
C LEU A 152 -4.60 1.39 -23.02
N GLY A 153 -4.45 2.33 -23.96
CA GLY A 153 -4.70 3.75 -23.74
C GLY A 153 -6.15 4.05 -23.31
N VAL A 154 -7.14 3.41 -23.93
CA VAL A 154 -8.55 3.51 -23.53
C VAL A 154 -8.76 2.96 -22.12
N GLY A 155 -8.18 1.79 -21.80
CA GLY A 155 -8.24 1.22 -20.46
C GLY A 155 -7.65 2.16 -19.40
N VAL A 156 -6.45 2.69 -19.66
CA VAL A 156 -5.76 3.67 -18.80
C VAL A 156 -6.59 4.94 -18.63
N PHE A 157 -7.16 5.48 -19.71
CA PHE A 157 -7.98 6.69 -19.69
C PHE A 157 -9.23 6.51 -18.82
N ILE A 158 -9.95 5.40 -18.98
CA ILE A 158 -11.13 5.09 -18.19
C ILE A 158 -10.76 4.88 -16.71
N ALA A 159 -9.63 4.23 -16.43
CA ALA A 159 -9.14 4.07 -15.05
C ALA A 159 -8.85 5.43 -14.40
N ILE A 160 -8.17 6.34 -15.10
CA ILE A 160 -7.88 7.70 -14.62
C ILE A 160 -9.19 8.45 -14.33
N PHE A 161 -10.17 8.37 -15.23
CA PHE A 161 -11.48 9.00 -15.06
C PHE A 161 -12.20 8.48 -13.81
N TYR A 162 -12.26 7.16 -13.61
CA TYR A 162 -12.87 6.58 -12.41
C TYR A 162 -12.07 6.84 -11.14
N ASN A 163 -10.73 6.92 -11.23
CA ASN A 163 -9.89 7.34 -10.11
C ASN A 163 -10.20 8.77 -9.69
N PHE A 164 -10.45 9.66 -10.64
CA PHE A 164 -10.86 11.05 -10.37
C PHE A 164 -12.26 11.14 -9.77
N ILE A 165 -13.26 10.45 -10.34
CA ILE A 165 -14.61 10.46 -9.77
C ILE A 165 -14.61 9.93 -8.34
N PHE A 166 -13.95 8.80 -8.09
CA PHE A 166 -13.93 8.21 -6.76
C PHE A 166 -13.10 9.01 -5.75
N SER A 167 -12.08 9.76 -6.17
CA SER A 167 -11.33 10.65 -5.26
C SER A 167 -12.22 11.76 -4.70
N LEU A 168 -13.21 12.24 -5.46
CA LEU A 168 -14.18 13.25 -5.00
C LEU A 168 -15.12 12.72 -3.91
N PHE A 169 -15.59 11.47 -4.04
CA PHE A 169 -16.64 10.93 -3.16
C PHE A 169 -16.14 10.05 -2.01
N SER A 170 -15.11 9.23 -2.22
CA SER A 170 -14.97 7.99 -1.45
C SER A 170 -13.86 7.99 -0.40
N TYR A 171 -12.89 8.91 -0.45
CA TYR A 171 -11.64 8.75 0.31
C TYR A 171 -11.45 9.66 1.53
N LYS A 172 -12.40 10.52 1.90
CA LYS A 172 -12.20 11.52 2.98
C LYS A 172 -11.88 10.93 4.37
N LYS A 173 -12.13 9.63 4.60
CA LYS A 173 -11.93 8.97 5.91
C LYS A 173 -10.99 7.76 5.85
N MET A 174 -10.49 7.40 4.67
CA MET A 174 -9.74 6.14 4.49
C MET A 174 -8.40 6.19 5.22
N GLU A 175 -7.73 7.34 5.19
CA GLU A 175 -6.43 7.58 5.84
C GLU A 175 -6.55 7.40 7.35
N ARG A 176 -7.59 8.00 7.94
CA ARG A 176 -7.86 7.87 9.38
C ARG A 176 -8.12 6.42 9.79
N LYS A 177 -8.94 5.67 9.02
CA LYS A 177 -9.15 4.23 9.28
C LYS A 177 -7.87 3.42 9.19
N ARG A 178 -6.95 3.76 8.27
CA ARG A 178 -5.65 3.09 8.15
C ARG A 178 -4.72 3.43 9.30
N ILE A 179 -4.71 4.68 9.76
CA ILE A 179 -4.00 5.08 10.98
C ILE A 179 -4.55 4.32 12.19
N ALA A 180 -5.88 4.21 12.33
CA ALA A 180 -6.51 3.42 13.39
C ALA A 180 -6.05 1.96 13.37
N PHE A 181 -6.02 1.34 12.17
CA PHE A 181 -5.51 -0.02 12.02
C PHE A 181 -4.05 -0.17 12.49
N ILE A 182 -3.18 0.79 12.16
CA ILE A 182 -1.78 0.75 12.60
C ILE A 182 -1.69 0.87 14.12
N PHE A 183 -2.44 1.79 14.75
CA PHE A 183 -2.51 1.90 16.20
C PHE A 183 -2.94 0.59 16.87
N ASN A 184 -4.00 -0.04 16.35
CA ASN A 184 -4.45 -1.33 16.84
C ASN A 184 -3.37 -2.42 16.65
N SER A 185 -2.65 -2.42 15.52
CA SER A 185 -1.53 -3.35 15.29
C SER A 185 -0.41 -3.15 16.31
N LEU A 186 -0.06 -1.90 16.63
CA LEU A 186 0.95 -1.58 17.66
C LEU A 186 0.50 -2.02 19.06
N ALA A 187 -0.77 -1.84 19.40
CA ALA A 187 -1.34 -2.34 20.64
C ALA A 187 -1.23 -3.88 20.73
N ILE A 188 -1.51 -4.59 19.63
CA ILE A 188 -1.36 -6.05 19.54
C ILE A 188 0.11 -6.46 19.70
N HIS A 189 1.05 -5.78 19.04
CA HIS A 189 2.48 -6.07 19.20
C HIS A 189 2.93 -5.88 20.65
N LEU A 190 2.57 -4.77 21.28
CA LEU A 190 2.94 -4.48 22.66
C LEU A 190 2.33 -5.51 23.63
N LYS A 191 1.09 -5.93 23.39
CA LYS A 191 0.44 -7.01 24.16
C LYS A 191 1.19 -8.34 24.03
N LYS A 192 1.63 -8.71 22.82
CA LYS A 192 2.38 -9.95 22.63
C LYS A 192 3.79 -9.90 23.22
N VAL A 193 4.43 -8.72 23.24
CA VAL A 193 5.69 -8.49 23.96
C VAL A 193 5.47 -8.71 25.46
N GLN A 194 4.40 -8.16 26.02
CA GLN A 194 3.98 -8.40 27.40
C GLN A 194 3.73 -9.88 27.68
N GLU A 195 2.99 -10.59 26.82
CA GLU A 195 2.76 -12.04 26.93
C GLU A 195 4.08 -12.84 26.86
N GLY A 196 5.04 -12.40 26.04
CA GLY A 196 6.38 -13.00 25.95
C GLY A 196 7.16 -12.88 27.25
N ILE A 197 7.07 -11.74 27.93
CA ILE A 197 7.72 -11.52 29.23
C ILE A 197 7.04 -12.36 30.33
N VAL A 198 5.71 -12.29 30.44
CA VAL A 198 4.94 -13.01 31.48
C VAL A 198 5.14 -14.52 31.37
N ASN A 199 5.16 -15.06 30.15
CA ASN A 199 5.33 -16.49 29.92
C ASN A 199 6.80 -16.92 29.81
N HIS A 200 7.76 -16.00 29.98
CA HIS A 200 9.19 -16.22 29.75
C HIS A 200 9.50 -16.87 28.37
N SER A 201 8.71 -16.55 27.35
CA SER A 201 8.80 -17.16 26.03
C SER A 201 9.69 -16.32 25.12
N SER A 202 10.97 -16.69 25.03
CA SER A 202 11.91 -16.10 24.06
C SER A 202 11.42 -16.29 22.62
N GLN A 203 10.75 -17.40 22.32
CA GLN A 203 10.23 -17.67 20.97
C GLN A 203 9.15 -16.65 20.56
N THR A 204 8.28 -16.25 21.49
CA THR A 204 7.26 -15.21 21.24
C THR A 204 7.92 -13.86 20.93
N LEU A 205 8.97 -13.50 21.67
CA LEU A 205 9.72 -12.26 21.44
C LEU A 205 10.44 -12.26 20.08
N ILE A 206 11.07 -13.39 19.70
CA ILE A 206 11.70 -13.54 18.37
C ILE A 206 10.67 -13.41 17.25
N GLN A 207 9.51 -14.05 17.39
CA GLN A 207 8.44 -13.97 16.40
C GLN A 207 7.94 -12.53 16.24
N GLU A 208 7.70 -11.82 17.34
CA GLU A 208 7.23 -10.44 17.27
C GLU A 208 8.28 -9.48 16.70
N ARG A 209 9.56 -9.67 17.02
CA ARG A 209 10.65 -8.94 16.37
C ARG A 209 10.64 -9.10 14.86
N ASN A 210 10.30 -10.29 14.35
CA ASN A 210 10.23 -10.57 12.91
C ASN A 210 8.93 -10.05 12.27
N ASN A 211 7.86 -9.85 13.06
CA ASN A 211 6.57 -9.35 12.57
C ASN A 211 6.53 -7.81 12.49
N LEU A 212 7.19 -7.09 13.41
CA LEU A 212 7.22 -5.61 13.45
C LEU A 212 7.68 -4.92 12.13
N PRO A 213 8.64 -5.46 11.35
CA PRO A 213 8.97 -4.93 10.02
C PRO A 213 7.79 -4.80 9.07
N GLN A 214 6.76 -5.65 9.18
CA GLN A 214 5.56 -5.55 8.34
C GLN A 214 4.76 -4.27 8.67
N THR A 215 4.73 -3.86 9.94
CA THR A 215 4.08 -2.63 10.39
C THR A 215 4.84 -1.40 9.89
N PHE A 216 6.17 -1.42 9.84
CA PHE A 216 6.96 -0.36 9.20
C PHE A 216 6.62 -0.20 7.72
N ASN A 217 6.54 -1.30 6.97
CA ASN A 217 6.15 -1.25 5.57
C ASN A 217 4.74 -0.65 5.39
N GLY A 218 3.81 -0.98 6.30
CA GLY A 218 2.47 -0.40 6.32
C GLY A 218 2.46 1.11 6.58
N ILE A 219 3.28 1.58 7.51
CA ILE A 219 3.45 3.01 7.82
C ILE A 219 4.08 3.75 6.64
N ASP A 220 5.17 3.24 6.08
CA ASP A 220 5.89 3.87 4.97
C ASP A 220 5.00 3.97 3.72
N TRP A 221 4.23 2.92 3.44
CA TRP A 221 3.24 2.94 2.36
C TRP A 221 2.11 3.95 2.61
N LEU A 222 1.66 4.12 3.85
CA LEU A 222 0.62 5.12 4.16
C LEU A 222 1.15 6.56 4.09
N CYS A 223 2.39 6.77 4.55
CA CYS A 223 3.10 8.04 4.41
C CYS A 223 3.25 8.45 2.94
N SER A 224 3.64 7.52 2.05
CA SER A 224 3.75 7.84 0.62
C SER A 224 2.39 8.19 0.01
N LEU A 225 1.32 7.48 0.41
CA LEU A 225 -0.04 7.78 -0.04
C LEU A 225 -0.55 9.15 0.44
N ILE A 226 -0.27 9.54 1.68
CA ILE A 226 -0.64 10.87 2.19
C ILE A 226 0.16 11.97 1.48
N LYS A 227 1.47 11.79 1.29
CA LYS A 227 2.30 12.73 0.52
C LYS A 227 1.80 12.95 -0.91
N ASP A 228 1.35 11.89 -1.56
CA ASP A 228 0.81 12.01 -2.91
C ASP A 228 -0.55 12.74 -2.91
N LYS A 229 -1.39 12.52 -1.89
CA LYS A 229 -2.62 13.29 -1.67
C LYS A 229 -2.36 14.75 -1.31
N GLU A 230 -1.30 15.04 -0.58
CA GLU A 230 -0.89 16.42 -0.27
C GLU A 230 -0.48 17.18 -1.53
N LYS A 231 0.27 16.54 -2.43
CA LYS A 231 0.60 17.12 -3.74
C LYS A 231 -0.66 17.37 -4.57
N GLU A 232 -1.61 16.43 -4.56
CA GLU A 232 -2.91 16.59 -5.22
C GLU A 232 -3.69 17.77 -4.63
N ALA A 233 -3.78 17.86 -3.30
CA ALA A 233 -4.42 18.98 -2.61
C ALA A 233 -3.70 20.31 -2.87
N ALA A 234 -2.37 20.35 -2.90
CA ALA A 234 -1.62 21.55 -3.25
C ALA A 234 -1.94 22.02 -4.69
N TYR A 235 -2.09 21.09 -5.64
CA TYR A 235 -2.52 21.40 -7.00
C TYR A 235 -3.97 21.90 -7.06
N MET A 236 -4.89 21.24 -6.36
CA MET A 236 -6.29 21.66 -6.28
C MET A 236 -6.48 23.03 -5.61
N ASN A 237 -5.65 23.37 -4.62
CA ASN A 237 -5.64 24.70 -4.00
C ASN A 237 -5.24 25.79 -5.00
N LYS A 238 -4.27 25.52 -5.89
CA LYS A 238 -3.92 26.45 -6.98
C LYS A 238 -5.09 26.67 -7.94
N LEU A 239 -5.98 25.69 -8.08
CA LEU A 239 -7.21 25.77 -8.86
C LEU A 239 -8.42 26.32 -8.06
N HIS A 240 -8.21 26.85 -6.85
CA HIS A 240 -9.25 27.36 -5.95
C HIS A 240 -10.34 26.35 -5.57
N ILE A 241 -10.04 25.05 -5.61
CA ILE A 241 -10.97 23.99 -5.18
C ILE A 241 -10.74 23.70 -3.69
N LYS A 242 -11.78 23.87 -2.87
CA LYS A 242 -11.74 23.61 -1.42
C LYS A 242 -11.26 22.19 -1.14
N ASN A 243 -10.22 22.05 -0.30
CA ASN A 243 -9.68 20.75 0.08
C ASN A 243 -9.23 20.68 1.54
N ASN A 244 -8.76 19.49 1.94
CA ASN A 244 -8.36 19.16 3.31
C ASN A 244 -6.83 19.15 3.50
N TYR A 245 -6.08 20.04 2.82
CA TYR A 245 -4.61 20.05 2.86
C TYR A 245 -4.03 20.06 4.29
N LEU A 246 -4.51 20.96 5.16
CA LEU A 246 -4.03 21.06 6.54
C LEU A 246 -4.25 19.76 7.34
N ASN A 247 -5.37 19.08 7.10
CA ASN A 247 -5.65 17.80 7.76
C ASN A 247 -4.67 16.72 7.28
N LEU A 248 -4.31 16.69 5.99
CA LEU A 248 -3.32 15.75 5.47
C LEU A 248 -1.94 15.96 6.11
N VAL A 249 -1.49 17.22 6.23
CA VAL A 249 -0.22 17.57 6.89
C VAL A 249 -0.21 17.11 8.35
N ASN A 250 -1.32 17.28 9.07
CA ASN A 250 -1.43 16.79 10.45
C ASN A 250 -1.41 15.26 10.52
N LEU A 251 -2.03 14.56 9.55
CA LEU A 251 -1.96 13.10 9.48
C LEU A 251 -0.56 12.59 9.15
N GLU A 252 0.22 13.30 8.32
CA GLU A 252 1.62 12.98 8.05
C GLU A 252 2.46 13.08 9.34
N LYS A 253 2.32 14.18 10.09
CA LYS A 253 2.99 14.35 11.39
C LYS A 253 2.66 13.21 12.35
N ASN A 254 1.38 12.89 12.48
CA ASN A 254 0.92 11.77 13.31
C ASN A 254 1.55 10.44 12.89
N LEU A 255 1.75 10.19 11.59
CA LEU A 255 2.42 8.98 11.11
C LEU A 255 3.91 8.93 11.42
N LEU A 256 4.60 10.07 11.44
CA LEU A 256 5.99 10.12 11.90
C LEU A 256 6.10 9.78 13.39
N SER A 257 5.15 10.24 14.20
CA SER A 257 5.03 9.87 15.61
C SER A 257 4.74 8.36 15.78
N ILE A 258 3.82 7.80 15.00
CA ILE A 258 3.53 6.36 14.96
C ILE A 258 4.77 5.54 14.54
N ARG A 259 5.53 6.01 13.56
CA ARG A 259 6.80 5.39 13.15
C ARG A 259 7.80 5.37 14.31
N THR A 260 7.88 6.46 15.06
CA THR A 260 8.74 6.57 16.24
C THR A 260 8.33 5.57 17.32
N ILE A 261 7.03 5.48 17.63
CA ILE A 261 6.50 4.47 18.56
C ILE A 261 6.86 3.05 18.10
N THR A 262 6.70 2.77 16.80
CA THR A 262 7.04 1.46 16.21
C THR A 262 8.52 1.11 16.41
N HIS A 263 9.42 2.09 16.21
CA HIS A 263 10.85 1.94 16.47
C HIS A 263 11.15 1.65 17.94
N LEU A 264 10.52 2.39 18.86
CA LEU A 264 10.71 2.19 20.29
C LEU A 264 10.21 0.81 20.75
N ILE A 265 9.10 0.31 20.21
CA ILE A 265 8.61 -1.06 20.46
C ILE A 265 9.57 -2.10 19.90
N TYR A 266 10.12 -1.88 18.70
CA TYR A 266 11.12 -2.76 18.10
C TYR A 266 12.40 -2.84 18.93
N ASP A 267 12.96 -1.69 19.30
CA ASP A 267 14.15 -1.63 20.16
C ASP A 267 13.90 -2.31 21.51
N SER A 268 12.73 -2.09 22.09
CA SER A 268 12.34 -2.74 23.35
C SER A 268 12.28 -4.27 23.20
N THR A 269 11.67 -4.76 22.12
CA THR A 269 11.60 -6.20 21.81
C THR A 269 13.00 -6.78 21.59
N TYR A 270 13.89 -6.03 20.95
CA TYR A 270 15.28 -6.42 20.73
C TYR A 270 16.05 -6.55 22.06
N ILE A 271 15.92 -5.57 22.96
CA ILE A 271 16.52 -5.61 24.30
C ILE A 271 16.00 -6.84 25.06
N LEU A 272 14.69 -7.02 25.11
CA LEU A 272 14.04 -8.13 25.83
C LEU A 272 14.42 -9.52 25.30
N ASN A 273 14.76 -9.62 24.02
CA ASN A 273 15.20 -10.88 23.42
C ASN A 273 16.64 -11.27 23.78
N ASN A 274 17.49 -10.29 24.11
CA ASN A 274 18.91 -10.51 24.33
C ASN A 274 19.30 -10.51 25.81
N GLU A 275 18.41 -10.08 26.70
CA GLU A 275 18.65 -9.95 28.14
C GLU A 275 17.92 -11.01 28.97
N SER A 276 18.41 -11.25 30.19
CA SER A 276 17.73 -12.13 31.13
C SER A 276 16.44 -11.46 31.65
N LEU A 277 15.30 -12.03 31.27
CA LEU A 277 13.96 -11.57 31.68
C LEU A 277 13.77 -11.51 33.21
N SER A 278 14.64 -12.17 33.99
CA SER A 278 14.63 -12.17 35.46
C SER A 278 14.96 -10.82 36.09
N LEU A 279 15.54 -9.88 35.34
CA LEU A 279 15.91 -8.55 35.85
C LEU A 279 14.79 -7.51 35.72
N ILE A 280 13.65 -7.91 35.14
CA ILE A 280 12.53 -7.02 34.88
C ILE A 280 11.43 -7.32 35.91
N ASP A 281 11.03 -6.28 36.64
CA ASP A 281 9.82 -6.34 37.45
C ASP A 281 8.60 -6.51 36.53
N GLN A 282 8.06 -7.72 36.52
CA GLN A 282 6.95 -8.09 35.65
C GLN A 282 5.68 -7.33 35.97
N GLU A 283 5.39 -7.06 37.25
CA GLU A 283 4.17 -6.36 37.66
C GLU A 283 4.21 -4.91 37.17
N VAL A 284 5.34 -4.25 37.38
CA VAL A 284 5.56 -2.87 36.92
C VAL A 284 5.57 -2.79 35.39
N PHE A 285 6.18 -3.75 34.70
CA PHE A 285 6.15 -3.84 33.24
C PHE A 285 4.74 -4.01 32.70
N VAL A 286 4.00 -5.00 33.23
CA VAL A 286 2.62 -5.31 32.83
C VAL A 286 1.74 -4.08 33.01
N SER A 287 1.76 -3.45 34.18
CA SER A 287 0.95 -2.26 34.49
C SER A 287 1.22 -1.12 33.52
N ASN A 288 2.49 -0.77 33.30
CA ASN A 288 2.87 0.32 32.40
C ASN A 288 2.57 0.00 30.93
N SER A 289 2.84 -1.24 30.48
CA SER A 289 2.50 -1.67 29.13
C SER A 289 0.99 -1.63 28.88
N GLU A 290 0.17 -1.93 29.89
CA GLU A 290 -1.28 -1.91 29.76
C GLU A 290 -1.82 -0.49 29.58
N GLN A 291 -1.25 0.52 30.25
CA GLN A 291 -1.61 1.92 30.03
C GLN A 291 -1.28 2.38 28.60
N LEU A 292 -0.11 1.98 28.09
CA LEU A 292 0.29 2.27 26.70
C LEU A 292 -0.63 1.56 25.70
N ILE A 293 -0.94 0.29 25.91
CA ILE A 293 -1.89 -0.48 25.07
C ILE A 293 -3.26 0.20 25.05
N LYS A 294 -3.80 0.58 26.21
CA LYS A 294 -5.09 1.28 26.30
C LYS A 294 -5.05 2.64 25.59
N SER A 295 -3.96 3.38 25.70
CA SER A 295 -3.79 4.65 24.99
C SER A 295 -3.74 4.45 23.47
N LEU A 296 -2.99 3.46 22.98
CA LEU A 296 -2.94 3.11 21.55
C LEU A 296 -4.33 2.70 21.02
N LEU A 297 -5.10 1.93 21.80
CA LEU A 297 -6.48 1.58 21.45
C LEU A 297 -7.40 2.80 21.45
N GLY A 298 -7.26 3.73 22.41
CA GLY A 298 -7.99 5.00 22.41
C GLY A 298 -7.72 5.84 21.17
N PHE A 299 -6.46 5.92 20.71
CA PHE A 299 -6.11 6.53 19.43
C PHE A 299 -6.75 5.78 18.25
N SER A 300 -6.72 4.44 18.25
CA SER A 300 -7.39 3.64 17.23
C SER A 300 -8.87 4.00 17.11
N GLU A 301 -9.60 4.07 18.23
CA GLU A 301 -11.03 4.41 18.26
C GLU A 301 -11.29 5.86 17.79
N TYR A 302 -10.47 6.83 18.20
CA TYR A 302 -10.57 8.22 17.75
C TYR A 302 -10.35 8.37 16.24
N PHE A 303 -9.37 7.65 15.68
CA PHE A 303 -9.10 7.68 14.25
C PHE A 303 -10.17 6.91 13.45
N GLU A 304 -10.76 5.85 14.00
CA GLU A 304 -11.86 5.13 13.36
C GLU A 304 -13.13 6.00 13.25
N ASN A 305 -13.47 6.74 14.32
CA ASN A 305 -14.61 7.65 14.33
C ASN A 305 -14.27 8.98 15.01
N ALA A 306 -14.26 10.06 14.23
CA ALA A 306 -13.94 11.40 14.70
C ALA A 306 -14.89 11.97 15.77
N ASN A 307 -16.07 11.35 15.94
CA ASN A 307 -17.03 11.74 16.98
C ASN A 307 -16.70 11.11 18.34
N ASN A 308 -15.75 10.18 18.41
CA ASN A 308 -15.32 9.57 19.66
C ASN A 308 -14.37 10.53 20.39
N ASN A 309 -14.56 10.66 21.70
CA ASN A 309 -13.61 11.38 22.53
C ASN A 309 -12.29 10.59 22.60
N LEU A 310 -11.16 11.28 22.47
CA LEU A 310 -9.86 10.65 22.68
C LEU A 310 -9.71 10.28 24.16
N ILE A 311 -9.50 9.00 24.43
CA ILE A 311 -9.25 8.48 25.78
C ILE A 311 -7.80 8.04 25.84
N ILE A 312 -6.99 8.71 26.66
CA ILE A 312 -5.58 8.39 26.90
C ILE A 312 -5.34 8.10 28.38
N PHE A 313 -4.36 7.25 28.67
CA PHE A 313 -4.01 6.83 30.03
C PHE A 313 -2.57 7.21 30.40
N THR A 314 -2.00 8.21 29.72
CA THR A 314 -0.60 8.63 29.85
C THR A 314 -0.26 9.21 31.22
N GLU A 315 -1.24 9.77 31.94
CA GLU A 315 -1.07 10.29 33.30
C GLU A 315 -0.88 9.21 34.36
N LYS A 316 -1.29 7.97 34.07
CA LYS A 316 -1.15 6.81 34.97
C LYS A 316 0.15 6.04 34.73
N TYR A 317 0.95 6.45 33.75
CA TYR A 317 2.23 5.86 33.45
C TYR A 317 3.25 6.25 34.53
N ASN A 318 3.80 5.27 35.24
CA ASN A 318 4.74 5.48 36.33
C ASN A 318 5.93 4.52 36.17
N PRO A 319 6.98 4.93 35.42
CA PRO A 319 8.15 4.09 35.23
C PRO A 319 8.91 3.95 36.56
N PRO A 320 9.55 2.80 36.83
CA PRO A 320 10.38 2.64 38.02
C PRO A 320 11.56 3.61 37.97
N GLN A 321 12.01 4.08 39.14
CA GLN A 321 13.28 4.79 39.24
C GLN A 321 14.39 3.81 38.90
N VAL A 322 15.08 4.06 37.79
CA VAL A 322 16.09 3.12 37.30
C VAL A 322 17.40 3.36 38.03
N ASP A 323 17.86 2.35 38.77
CA ASP A 323 19.24 2.32 39.26
C ASP A 323 20.22 2.17 38.10
N ASN A 324 21.25 3.02 38.06
CA ASN A 324 22.26 3.11 36.99
C ASN A 324 23.08 1.82 36.74
N HIS A 325 22.81 0.74 37.46
CA HIS A 325 23.57 -0.51 37.37
C HIS A 325 23.19 -1.40 36.18
N ASN A 326 22.00 -1.25 35.58
CA ASN A 326 21.63 -2.00 34.38
C ASN A 326 21.25 -1.09 33.21
N GLN A 327 22.21 -0.89 32.29
CA GLN A 327 22.06 -0.07 31.10
C GLN A 327 20.89 -0.50 30.21
N TYR A 328 20.59 -1.80 30.14
CA TYR A 328 19.52 -2.31 29.27
C TYR A 328 18.13 -2.08 29.85
N THR A 329 17.94 -2.32 31.15
CA THR A 329 16.68 -2.00 31.84
C THR A 329 16.41 -0.50 31.80
N SER A 330 17.45 0.33 31.94
CA SER A 330 17.33 1.79 31.79
C SER A 330 16.86 2.21 30.40
N ARG A 331 17.40 1.57 29.36
CA ARG A 331 17.03 1.86 27.98
C ARG A 331 15.61 1.39 27.67
N LEU A 332 15.18 0.24 28.20
CA LEU A 332 13.81 -0.25 28.05
C LEU A 332 12.80 0.76 28.63
N TRP A 333 13.02 1.23 29.85
CA TRP A 333 12.14 2.21 30.48
C TRP A 333 12.19 3.59 29.82
N ALA A 334 13.36 4.00 29.34
CA ALA A 334 13.49 5.21 28.52
C ALA A 334 12.65 5.10 27.23
N ASN A 335 12.67 3.96 26.54
CA ASN A 335 11.85 3.75 25.35
C ASN A 335 10.35 3.85 25.67
N PHE A 336 9.88 3.22 26.75
CA PHE A 336 8.45 3.27 27.12
C PHE A 336 8.02 4.66 27.56
N THR A 337 8.89 5.39 28.27
CA THR A 337 8.65 6.79 28.64
C THR A 337 8.54 7.66 27.39
N GLN A 338 9.44 7.48 26.44
CA GLN A 338 9.39 8.21 25.17
C GLN A 338 8.14 7.86 24.35
N ILE A 339 7.66 6.60 24.37
CA ILE A 339 6.36 6.25 23.76
C ILE A 339 5.23 7.04 24.44
N ASN A 340 5.21 7.11 25.77
CA ASN A 340 4.21 7.86 26.53
C ASN A 340 4.22 9.35 26.18
N ASP A 341 5.40 9.96 26.09
CA ASP A 341 5.58 11.38 25.75
C ASP A 341 5.12 11.68 24.33
N VAL A 342 5.42 10.80 23.37
CA VAL A 342 4.93 10.92 21.99
C VAL A 342 3.40 10.83 21.96
N LEU A 343 2.79 9.87 22.66
CA LEU A 343 1.34 9.74 22.74
C LEU A 343 0.68 10.96 23.40
N LYS A 344 1.30 11.51 24.44
CA LYS A 344 0.83 12.73 25.11
C LYS A 344 0.89 13.94 24.18
N THR A 345 2.03 14.15 23.52
CA THR A 345 2.19 15.24 22.54
C THR A 345 1.17 15.14 21.41
N MET A 346 0.97 13.93 20.86
CA MET A 346 -0.06 13.69 19.85
C MET A 346 -1.48 14.00 20.35
N SER A 347 -1.78 13.76 21.62
CA SER A 347 -3.10 14.06 22.19
C SER A 347 -3.35 15.56 22.38
N GLU A 348 -2.29 16.34 22.63
CA GLU A 348 -2.37 17.80 22.79
C GLU A 348 -2.52 18.52 21.44
N GLU A 349 -2.07 17.90 20.34
CA GLU A 349 -2.15 18.44 18.98
C GLU A 349 -3.47 18.13 18.24
N LEU A 350 -4.33 17.25 18.79
CA LEU A 350 -5.60 16.80 18.20
C LEU A 350 -6.81 17.52 18.80
#